data_AF-A0A1Y1NBJ0-F1
#
_entry.id   AF-A0A1Y1NBJ0-F1
#
_cell.length_a   1.000
_cell.length_b   1.000
_cell.length_c   1.000
_cell.angle_alpha   90.00
_cell.angle_beta   90.00
_cell.angle_gamma   90.00
#
_symmetry.space_group_name_H-M   'P 1'
#
loop_
_entity.id
_entity.type
_entity.pdbx_description
1 polymer ?
#
loop_
_entity_poly.entity_id
_entity_poly.type
_entity_poly.pdbx_seq_one_letter_code
_entity_poly.pdbx_strand_id
1 'polypeptide(L)'
;MKGISRLRPAQPRYTYTWDPQRLFSYLETLPDNLNLLQLSQKVVSLLALITGGRLQTISLIRLSNIREEMDTIQINITDPIKTSGVNNEQPTLHIPSFKEKPCLCVATTLKAYIAATKDIRKKDQDFIFLSAKKPHATAKKQTLSRWVKQMLSSAGIDTSVFKPHSTRHSSTSAALRRGVSLETICRTAGWSEHTATFAKFYNRRLTDRTDFAKALLTMSLNKD
;
A
#
# COMPACT_ATOMS: atom_id res chain seq x y z
N MET A 1 -21.03 27.16 9.41
CA MET A 1 -20.36 28.02 8.41
C MET A 1 -19.86 27.14 7.26
N LYS A 2 -20.67 26.94 6.20
CA LYS A 2 -20.30 26.17 5.00
C LYS A 2 -19.48 27.08 4.10
N GLY A 3 -18.15 27.01 4.23
CA GLY A 3 -17.22 27.90 3.55
C GLY A 3 -17.15 27.64 2.04
N ILE A 4 -17.41 28.70 1.27
CA ILE A 4 -16.84 29.09 -0.03
C ILE A 4 -16.48 27.91 -0.94
N SER A 5 -17.28 27.72 -1.99
CA SER A 5 -16.96 26.82 -3.10
C SER A 5 -15.53 27.08 -3.59
N ARG A 6 -14.65 26.08 -3.49
CA ARG A 6 -13.31 26.16 -4.07
C ARG A 6 -13.44 26.44 -5.56
N LEU A 7 -13.00 27.63 -6.00
CA LEU A 7 -12.97 28.08 -7.40
C LEU A 7 -12.30 27.08 -8.36
N ARG A 8 -11.51 26.14 -7.82
CA ARG A 8 -11.03 24.95 -8.53
C ARG A 8 -11.26 23.71 -7.64
N PRO A 9 -12.29 22.89 -7.91
CA PRO A 9 -12.45 21.63 -7.20
C PRO A 9 -11.23 20.73 -7.48
N ALA A 10 -10.81 19.96 -6.47
CA ALA A 10 -9.69 19.04 -6.63
C ALA A 10 -10.02 18.03 -7.72
N GLN A 11 -9.21 17.97 -8.78
CA GLN A 11 -9.35 17.00 -9.85
C GLN A 11 -8.52 15.75 -9.55
N PRO A 12 -9.00 14.55 -9.92
CA PRO A 12 -8.20 13.35 -9.77
C PRO A 12 -6.96 13.40 -10.66
N ARG A 13 -5.79 13.10 -10.08
CA ARG A 13 -4.52 13.05 -10.82
C ARG A 13 -4.51 11.98 -11.91
N TYR A 14 -5.17 10.85 -11.65
CA TYR A 14 -5.14 9.67 -12.50
C TYR A 14 -6.53 9.40 -13.08
N THR A 15 -6.61 9.07 -14.37
CA THR A 15 -7.82 8.59 -15.04
C THR A 15 -7.80 7.07 -15.27
N TYR A 16 -6.62 6.45 -15.15
CA TYR A 16 -6.37 5.01 -15.20
C TYR A 16 -5.31 4.62 -14.16
N THR A 17 -5.13 3.33 -13.88
CA THR A 17 -4.14 2.83 -12.93
C THR A 17 -3.39 1.61 -13.49
N TRP A 18 -2.26 1.28 -12.86
CA TRP A 18 -1.48 0.08 -13.17
C TRP A 18 -2.02 -1.14 -12.40
N ASP A 19 -1.67 -2.35 -12.85
CA ASP A 19 -2.11 -3.60 -12.23
C ASP A 19 -1.19 -4.02 -11.06
N PRO A 20 -1.70 -4.15 -9.82
CA PRO A 20 -0.94 -4.64 -8.67
C PRO A 20 -0.20 -5.95 -8.92
N GLN A 21 -0.72 -6.82 -9.80
CA GLN A 21 -0.10 -8.09 -10.13
C GLN A 21 1.34 -7.92 -10.62
N ARG A 22 1.67 -6.84 -11.34
CA ARG A 22 3.05 -6.57 -11.79
C ARG A 22 4.02 -6.43 -10.62
N LEU A 23 3.61 -5.69 -9.58
CA LEU A 23 4.44 -5.50 -8.40
C LEU A 23 4.51 -6.77 -7.56
N PHE A 24 3.39 -7.51 -7.41
CA PHE A 24 3.41 -8.81 -6.74
C PHE A 24 4.35 -9.80 -7.43
N SER A 25 4.22 -9.97 -8.75
CA SER A 25 5.10 -10.83 -9.54
C SER A 25 6.57 -10.44 -9.42
N TYR A 26 6.92 -9.15 -9.41
CA TYR A 26 8.29 -8.73 -9.14
C TYR A 26 8.75 -9.08 -7.71
N LEU A 27 7.93 -8.83 -6.69
CA LEU A 27 8.24 -9.13 -5.29
C LEU A 27 8.48 -10.62 -5.04
N GLU A 28 7.83 -11.49 -5.82
CA GLU A 28 8.03 -12.95 -5.79
C GLU A 28 9.40 -13.37 -6.35
N THR A 29 9.97 -12.61 -7.29
CA THR A 29 11.29 -12.91 -7.86
C THR A 29 12.45 -12.51 -6.95
N LEU A 30 12.17 -11.79 -5.87
CA LEU A 30 13.21 -11.39 -4.92
C LEU A 30 13.71 -12.61 -4.13
N PRO A 31 15.04 -12.75 -3.94
CA PRO A 31 15.59 -13.85 -3.17
C PRO A 31 15.23 -13.75 -1.68
N ASP A 32 15.40 -14.83 -0.93
CA ASP A 32 15.09 -14.85 0.51
C ASP A 32 16.12 -14.06 1.34
N ASN A 33 17.38 -14.04 0.91
CA ASN A 33 18.50 -13.38 1.61
C ASN A 33 18.65 -11.89 1.22
N LEU A 34 17.61 -11.09 1.47
CA LEU A 34 17.63 -9.67 1.16
C LEU A 34 18.53 -8.88 2.11
N ASN A 35 19.30 -7.94 1.57
CA ASN A 35 19.95 -6.94 2.41
C ASN A 35 18.92 -6.01 3.05
N LEU A 36 19.33 -5.25 4.08
CA LEU A 36 18.42 -4.39 4.84
C LEU A 36 17.64 -3.40 3.96
N LEU A 37 18.26 -2.83 2.92
CA LEU A 37 17.58 -1.89 2.02
C LEU A 37 16.50 -2.59 1.20
N GLN A 38 16.82 -3.75 0.62
CA GLN A 38 15.87 -4.54 -0.15
C GLN A 38 14.72 -5.06 0.71
N LEU A 39 15.01 -5.53 1.93
CA LEU A 39 13.99 -5.96 2.88
C LEU A 39 13.08 -4.78 3.29
N SER A 40 13.66 -3.59 3.54
CA SER A 40 12.90 -2.35 3.81
C SER A 40 11.98 -1.99 2.66
N GLN A 41 12.48 -2.09 1.42
CA GLN A 41 11.70 -1.82 0.21
C GLN A 41 10.56 -2.83 0.04
N LYS A 42 10.83 -4.13 0.24
CA LYS A 42 9.86 -5.22 0.14
C LYS A 42 8.72 -5.04 1.14
N VAL A 43 9.04 -4.90 2.43
CA VAL A 43 8.02 -4.80 3.49
C VAL A 43 7.14 -3.55 3.33
N VAL A 44 7.73 -2.40 2.98
CA VAL A 44 6.96 -1.15 2.82
C VAL A 44 6.05 -1.20 1.59
N SER A 45 6.53 -1.76 0.47
CA SER A 45 5.72 -1.94 -0.73
C SER A 45 4.56 -2.91 -0.50
N LEU A 46 4.82 -4.03 0.19
CA LEU A 46 3.79 -5.00 0.56
C LEU A 46 2.73 -4.37 1.47
N LEU A 47 3.13 -3.69 2.54
CA LEU A 47 2.21 -2.96 3.43
C LEU A 47 1.38 -1.93 2.65
N ALA A 48 1.99 -1.17 1.75
CA ALA A 48 1.28 -0.18 0.93
C ALA A 48 0.24 -0.80 -0.01
N LEU A 49 0.53 -2.00 -0.55
CA LEU A 49 -0.40 -2.76 -1.38
C LEU A 49 -1.58 -3.28 -0.54
N ILE A 50 -1.30 -4.08 0.49
CA ILE A 50 -2.34 -4.84 1.20
C ILE A 50 -3.25 -3.96 2.06
N THR A 51 -2.73 -2.85 2.61
CA THR A 51 -3.55 -1.95 3.44
C THR A 51 -4.27 -0.89 2.61
N GLY A 52 -3.85 -0.67 1.35
CA GLY A 52 -4.23 0.52 0.59
C GLY A 52 -3.94 1.83 1.35
N GLY A 53 -3.07 1.80 2.36
CA GLY A 53 -2.86 2.88 3.31
C GLY A 53 -2.10 4.08 2.73
N ARG A 54 -2.09 5.18 3.47
CA ARG A 54 -1.16 6.29 3.17
C ARG A 54 0.22 5.92 3.70
N LEU A 55 1.27 6.31 2.97
CA LEU A 55 2.65 6.14 3.46
C LEU A 55 2.94 6.90 4.75
N GLN A 56 2.15 7.93 5.07
CA GLN A 56 2.19 8.57 6.39
C GLN A 56 1.80 7.58 7.49
N THR A 57 0.66 6.90 7.34
CA THR A 57 0.19 5.87 8.28
C THR A 57 1.25 4.78 8.46
N ILE A 58 1.80 4.27 7.36
CA ILE A 58 2.86 3.25 7.41
C ILE A 58 4.12 3.78 8.12
N SER A 59 4.52 5.04 7.89
CA SER A 59 5.69 5.62 8.58
C SER A 59 5.51 5.81 10.09
N LEU A 60 4.28 5.72 10.60
CA LEU A 60 3.95 5.91 12.02
C LEU A 60 3.81 4.58 12.78
N ILE A 61 4.12 3.44 12.15
CA ILE A 61 4.08 2.15 12.83
C ILE A 61 5.17 2.09 13.91
N ARG A 62 4.77 1.72 15.12
CA ARG A 62 5.60 1.57 16.32
C ARG A 62 5.70 0.11 16.73
N LEU A 63 6.86 -0.31 17.25
CA LEU A 63 7.06 -1.65 17.78
C LEU A 63 6.09 -1.92 18.95
N SER A 64 5.96 -0.95 19.85
CA SER A 64 5.08 -1.03 21.02
C SER A 64 3.60 -1.25 20.70
N ASN A 65 3.17 -0.94 19.47
CA ASN A 65 1.79 -1.05 19.02
C ASN A 65 1.52 -2.28 18.13
N ILE A 66 2.50 -3.15 17.94
CA ILE A 66 2.34 -4.40 17.19
C ILE A 66 1.88 -5.49 18.16
N ARG A 67 0.78 -6.15 17.82
CA ARG A 67 0.26 -7.32 18.54
C ARG A 67 0.18 -8.50 17.59
N GLU A 68 0.78 -9.61 17.98
CA GLU A 68 0.69 -10.86 17.24
C GLU A 68 -0.47 -11.70 17.77
N GLU A 69 -1.32 -12.16 16.87
CA GLU A 69 -2.37 -13.14 17.12
C GLU A 69 -2.08 -14.39 16.27
N MET A 70 -2.88 -15.46 16.44
CA MET A 70 -2.60 -16.77 15.81
C MET A 70 -2.36 -16.71 14.30
N ASP A 71 -3.20 -15.98 13.56
CA ASP A 71 -3.09 -15.85 12.09
C ASP A 71 -3.06 -14.40 11.60
N THR A 72 -2.95 -13.42 12.50
CA THR A 72 -3.02 -11.99 12.19
C THR A 72 -2.00 -11.19 12.99
N ILE A 73 -1.43 -10.16 12.39
CA ILE A 73 -0.71 -9.09 13.11
C ILE A 73 -1.61 -7.86 13.12
N GLN A 74 -1.90 -7.36 14.32
CA GLN A 74 -2.61 -6.11 14.53
C GLN A 74 -1.61 -4.99 14.81
N ILE A 75 -1.81 -3.85 14.15
CA ILE A 75 -0.95 -2.67 14.34
C ILE A 75 -1.83 -1.44 14.59
N ASN A 76 -1.79 -0.93 15.82
CA ASN A 76 -2.53 0.28 16.18
C ASN A 76 -1.74 1.54 15.80
N ILE A 77 -2.36 2.44 15.04
CA ILE A 77 -1.73 3.71 14.66
C ILE A 77 -2.15 4.80 15.64
N THR A 78 -1.39 4.97 16.72
CA THR A 78 -1.73 5.91 17.79
C THR A 78 -1.46 7.38 17.44
N ASP A 79 -0.48 7.63 16.57
CA ASP A 79 -0.10 8.99 16.16
C ASP A 79 -1.17 9.62 15.24
N PRO A 80 -1.48 10.93 15.38
CA PRO A 80 -2.48 11.59 14.54
C PRO A 80 -2.17 11.54 13.04
N ILE A 81 -3.18 11.21 12.24
CA ILE A 81 -3.15 11.19 10.79
C ILE A 81 -4.23 12.11 10.19
N LYS A 82 -4.22 12.27 8.88
CA LYS A 82 -5.15 13.14 8.13
C LYS A 82 -6.64 12.90 8.45
N THR A 83 -7.01 11.68 8.84
CA THR A 83 -8.40 11.29 9.13
C THR A 83 -8.71 11.23 10.62
N SER A 84 -7.73 11.50 11.49
CA SER A 84 -7.96 11.60 12.93
C SER A 84 -8.84 12.80 13.25
N GLY A 85 -9.70 12.64 14.26
CA GLY A 85 -10.62 13.66 14.76
C GLY A 85 -11.18 13.23 16.10
N VAL A 86 -11.77 14.16 16.85
CA VAL A 86 -12.23 13.93 18.23
C VAL A 86 -13.18 12.74 18.35
N ASN A 87 -14.02 12.51 17.32
CA ASN A 87 -15.00 11.44 17.28
C ASN A 87 -14.61 10.28 16.34
N ASN A 88 -13.36 10.24 15.87
CA ASN A 88 -12.90 9.20 14.97
C ASN A 88 -11.90 8.31 15.69
N GLU A 89 -12.14 7.01 15.66
CA GLU A 89 -11.17 6.03 16.11
C GLU A 89 -9.90 6.10 15.25
N GLN A 90 -8.76 5.92 15.90
CA GLN A 90 -7.50 5.74 15.18
C GLN A 90 -7.50 4.39 14.46
N PRO A 91 -6.90 4.29 13.26
CA PRO A 91 -6.98 3.06 12.49
C PRO A 91 -6.10 1.97 13.10
N THR A 92 -6.62 0.74 13.06
CA THR A 92 -5.87 -0.50 13.28
C THR A 92 -5.65 -1.21 11.95
N LEU A 93 -4.40 -1.55 11.64
CA LEU A 93 -4.06 -2.36 10.48
C LEU A 93 -4.12 -3.84 10.88
N HIS A 94 -4.85 -4.63 10.11
CA HIS A 94 -4.88 -6.08 10.26
C HIS A 94 -4.11 -6.71 9.11
N ILE A 95 -3.01 -7.38 9.42
CA ILE A 95 -2.14 -8.03 8.44
C ILE A 95 -2.31 -9.54 8.59
N PRO A 96 -2.98 -10.22 7.65
CA PRO A 96 -3.15 -11.66 7.72
C PRO A 96 -1.81 -12.37 7.44
N SER A 97 -1.63 -13.51 8.09
CA SER A 97 -0.64 -14.50 7.68
C SER A 97 -1.11 -15.15 6.39
N PHE A 98 -0.24 -15.18 5.37
CA PHE A 98 -0.55 -15.72 4.05
C PHE A 98 0.31 -16.96 3.81
N LYS A 99 -0.28 -18.13 4.06
CA LYS A 99 0.43 -19.43 4.06
C LYS A 99 0.55 -20.02 2.65
N GLU A 100 -0.38 -19.66 1.77
CA GLU A 100 -0.49 -20.12 0.38
C GLU A 100 0.67 -19.62 -0.47
N LYS A 101 1.21 -18.43 -0.15
CA LYS A 101 2.37 -17.87 -0.84
C LYS A 101 3.31 -17.15 0.13
N PRO A 102 4.18 -17.90 0.84
CA PRO A 102 5.03 -17.36 1.90
C PRO A 102 5.92 -16.19 1.45
N CYS A 103 6.41 -16.19 0.20
CA CYS A 103 7.27 -15.13 -0.32
C CYS A 103 6.57 -13.76 -0.44
N LEU A 104 5.23 -13.74 -0.43
CA LEU A 104 4.38 -12.53 -0.39
C LEU A 104 3.75 -12.29 0.98
N CYS A 105 4.01 -13.15 1.97
CA CYS A 105 3.43 -12.99 3.30
C CYS A 105 3.99 -11.74 3.99
N VAL A 106 3.12 -10.73 4.15
CA VAL A 106 3.50 -9.44 4.75
C VAL A 106 3.79 -9.62 6.23
N ALA A 107 3.06 -10.49 6.93
CA ALA A 107 3.32 -10.81 8.34
C ALA A 107 4.72 -11.38 8.53
N THR A 108 5.10 -12.41 7.75
CA THR A 108 6.45 -13.01 7.80
C THR A 108 7.53 -11.99 7.42
N THR A 109 7.30 -11.21 6.36
CA THR A 109 8.26 -10.19 5.92
C THR A 109 8.46 -9.10 6.98
N LEU A 110 7.38 -8.70 7.66
CA LEU A 110 7.44 -7.72 8.75
C LEU A 110 8.22 -8.26 9.96
N LYS A 111 7.98 -9.51 10.37
CA LYS A 111 8.74 -10.17 11.44
C LYS A 111 10.23 -10.27 11.09
N ALA A 112 10.55 -10.68 9.86
CA ALA A 112 11.93 -10.73 9.37
C ALA A 112 12.61 -9.35 9.41
N TYR A 113 11.90 -8.29 9.03
CA TYR A 113 12.41 -6.92 9.12
C TYR A 113 12.65 -6.45 10.56
N ILE A 114 11.73 -6.75 11.48
CA ILE A 114 11.89 -6.44 12.90
C ILE A 114 13.12 -7.16 13.47
N ALA A 115 13.29 -8.45 13.15
CA ALA A 115 14.46 -9.22 13.56
C ALA A 115 15.77 -8.63 12.98
N ALA A 116 15.82 -8.35 11.67
CA ALA A 116 16.99 -7.81 11.00
C ALA A 116 17.39 -6.40 11.47
N THR A 117 16.46 -5.66 12.07
CA THR A 117 16.72 -4.31 12.60
C THR A 117 16.96 -4.29 14.12
N LYS A 118 16.83 -5.42 14.82
CA LYS A 118 16.89 -5.48 16.29
C LYS A 118 18.18 -4.92 16.85
N ASP A 119 19.33 -5.36 16.33
CA ASP A 119 20.64 -5.03 16.90
C ASP A 119 21.17 -3.64 16.49
N ILE A 120 20.63 -3.06 15.41
CA ILE A 120 21.00 -1.73 14.92
C ILE A 120 20.06 -0.62 15.41
N ARG A 121 18.97 -1.00 16.11
CA ARG A 121 17.97 -0.08 16.63
C ARG A 121 18.45 0.52 17.95
N LYS A 122 18.39 1.84 18.06
CA LYS A 122 18.70 2.53 19.32
C LYS A 122 17.57 2.34 20.34
N LYS A 123 17.92 2.38 21.62
CA LYS A 123 17.00 2.12 22.74
C LYS A 123 15.78 3.05 22.76
N ASP A 124 15.91 4.26 22.23
CA ASP A 124 14.87 5.30 22.15
C ASP A 124 14.04 5.25 20.84
N GLN A 125 14.33 4.33 19.91
CA GLN A 125 13.66 4.25 18.61
C GLN A 125 12.52 3.22 18.58
N ASP A 126 11.30 3.70 18.84
CA ASP A 126 10.09 2.88 18.80
C ASP A 126 9.48 2.72 17.39
N PHE A 127 9.70 3.68 16.47
CA PHE A 127 9.24 3.55 15.08
C PHE A 127 9.96 2.43 14.33
N ILE A 128 9.21 1.56 13.64
CA ILE A 128 9.79 0.32 13.09
C ILE A 128 10.77 0.58 11.93
N PHE A 129 10.48 1.55 11.07
CA PHE A 129 11.28 1.74 9.85
C PHE A 129 12.54 2.56 10.13
N LEU A 130 13.70 1.99 9.84
CA LEU A 130 15.01 2.61 9.98
C LEU A 130 15.64 2.87 8.62
N SER A 131 16.42 3.94 8.51
CA SER A 131 17.27 4.17 7.35
C SER A 131 18.24 3.01 7.17
N ALA A 132 18.37 2.49 5.94
CA ALA A 132 19.31 1.41 5.64
C ALA A 132 20.79 1.84 5.79
N LYS A 133 21.07 3.16 5.81
CA LYS A 133 22.43 3.70 6.02
C LYS A 133 22.61 4.13 7.47
N LYS A 134 23.83 3.95 8.01
CA LYS A 134 24.27 4.54 9.28
C LYS A 134 24.02 6.06 9.26
N PRO A 135 23.56 6.67 10.37
CA PRO A 135 23.42 6.09 11.72
C PRO A 135 22.06 5.38 11.99
N HIS A 136 21.39 4.84 10.96
CA HIS A 136 20.12 4.10 11.07
C HIS A 136 18.99 4.85 11.78
N ALA A 137 18.94 6.18 11.57
CA ALA A 137 17.86 7.02 12.06
C ALA A 137 16.50 6.57 11.51
N THR A 138 15.42 6.95 12.20
CA THR A 138 14.05 6.63 11.79
C THR A 138 13.77 7.09 10.36
N ALA A 139 13.31 6.17 9.52
CA ALA A 139 12.96 6.43 8.14
C ALA A 139 11.64 7.21 8.07
N LYS A 140 11.73 8.47 7.63
CA LYS A 140 10.55 9.33 7.43
C LYS A 140 9.73 8.87 6.22
N LYS A 141 8.48 9.33 6.13
CA LYS A 141 7.59 9.15 4.96
C LYS A 141 8.29 9.34 3.60
N GLN A 142 9.15 10.34 3.46
CA GLN A 142 9.87 10.60 2.20
C GLN A 142 10.80 9.45 1.81
N THR A 143 11.48 8.83 2.78
CA THR A 143 12.32 7.64 2.58
C THR A 143 11.48 6.46 2.12
N LEU A 144 10.36 6.18 2.79
CA LEU A 144 9.42 5.13 2.40
C LEU A 144 8.87 5.37 0.99
N SER A 145 8.53 6.62 0.67
CA SER A 145 8.07 7.00 -0.67
C SER A 145 9.12 6.71 -1.74
N ARG A 146 10.41 6.96 -1.46
CA ARG A 146 11.50 6.62 -2.38
C ARG A 146 11.63 5.11 -2.56
N TRP A 147 11.54 4.33 -1.48
CA TRP A 147 11.59 2.87 -1.54
C TRP A 147 10.47 2.28 -2.39
N VAL A 148 9.22 2.72 -2.17
CA VAL A 148 8.10 2.29 -3.01
C VAL A 148 8.32 2.70 -4.47
N LYS A 149 8.81 3.93 -4.74
CA LYS A 149 9.12 4.36 -6.10
C LYS A 149 10.13 3.42 -6.78
N GLN A 150 11.18 3.03 -6.07
CA GLN A 150 12.22 2.12 -6.59
C GLN A 150 11.60 0.77 -6.93
N MET A 151 10.78 0.20 -6.05
CA MET A 151 10.09 -1.07 -6.30
C MET A 151 9.13 -1.01 -7.48
N LEU A 152 8.38 0.08 -7.63
CA LEU A 152 7.53 0.29 -8.80
C LEU A 152 8.36 0.31 -10.09
N SER A 153 9.47 1.04 -10.10
CA SER A 153 10.37 1.12 -11.24
C SER A 153 10.96 -0.24 -11.60
N SER A 154 11.42 -1.01 -10.61
CA SER A 154 11.98 -2.35 -10.80
C SER A 154 10.94 -3.35 -11.30
N ALA A 155 9.67 -3.18 -10.94
CA ALA A 155 8.54 -3.95 -11.47
C ALA A 155 8.08 -3.50 -12.88
N GLY A 156 8.81 -2.61 -13.54
CA GLY A 156 8.46 -2.11 -14.88
C GLY A 156 7.27 -1.16 -14.91
N ILE A 157 6.90 -0.57 -13.77
CA ILE A 157 5.82 0.44 -13.69
C ILE A 157 6.44 1.82 -13.94
N ASP A 158 5.89 2.54 -14.92
CA ASP A 158 6.39 3.86 -15.29
C ASP A 158 6.21 4.88 -14.16
N THR A 159 7.32 5.23 -13.49
CA THR A 159 7.32 6.17 -12.36
C THR A 159 7.36 7.65 -12.79
N SER A 160 7.47 7.93 -14.09
CA SER A 160 7.25 9.27 -14.65
C SER A 160 5.77 9.65 -14.49
N VAL A 161 4.87 8.69 -14.75
CA VAL A 161 3.41 8.79 -14.59
C VAL A 161 2.98 8.46 -13.16
N PHE A 162 3.29 7.25 -12.69
CA PHE A 162 2.78 6.72 -11.43
C PHE A 162 3.72 7.03 -10.27
N LYS A 163 3.23 7.85 -9.33
CA LYS A 163 3.98 8.20 -8.11
C LYS A 163 3.70 7.15 -7.03
N PRO A 164 4.49 7.11 -5.94
CA PRO A 164 4.32 6.10 -4.88
C PRO A 164 2.91 6.01 -4.29
N HIS A 165 2.16 7.12 -4.24
CA HIS A 165 0.78 7.10 -3.77
C HIS A 165 -0.22 6.43 -4.74
N SER A 166 0.18 6.18 -5.98
CA SER A 166 -0.63 5.43 -6.95
C SER A 166 -0.86 3.98 -6.50
N THR A 167 0.01 3.40 -5.65
CA THR A 167 -0.20 2.06 -5.06
C THR A 167 -1.54 1.94 -4.37
N ARG A 168 -1.97 2.98 -3.64
CA ARG A 168 -3.31 3.03 -3.03
C ARG A 168 -4.44 3.01 -4.05
N HIS A 169 -4.27 3.70 -5.18
CA HIS A 169 -5.29 3.72 -6.24
C HIS A 169 -5.38 2.35 -6.90
N SER A 170 -4.22 1.77 -7.20
CA SER A 170 -4.06 0.49 -7.86
C SER A 170 -4.63 -0.65 -7.00
N SER A 171 -4.26 -0.73 -5.71
CA SER A 171 -4.71 -1.80 -4.83
C SER A 171 -6.21 -1.73 -4.52
N THR A 172 -6.74 -0.55 -4.18
CA THR A 172 -8.18 -0.40 -3.88
C THR A 172 -9.06 -0.63 -5.11
N SER A 173 -8.61 -0.21 -6.30
CA SER A 173 -9.31 -0.53 -7.55
C SER A 173 -9.27 -2.03 -7.87
N ALA A 174 -8.13 -2.68 -7.64
CA ALA A 174 -8.01 -4.13 -7.85
C ALA A 174 -8.86 -4.94 -6.87
N ALA A 175 -8.94 -4.52 -5.60
CA ALA A 175 -9.81 -5.14 -4.60
C ALA A 175 -11.27 -5.12 -5.05
N LEU A 176 -11.77 -3.98 -5.56
CA LEU A 176 -13.13 -3.89 -6.11
C LEU A 176 -13.32 -4.83 -7.31
N ARG A 177 -12.37 -4.85 -8.25
CA ARG A 177 -12.43 -5.76 -9.41
C ARG A 177 -12.41 -7.23 -9.02
N ARG A 178 -11.84 -7.56 -7.87
CA ARG A 178 -11.79 -8.92 -7.28
C ARG A 178 -12.99 -9.22 -6.39
N GLY A 179 -14.01 -8.36 -6.35
CA GLY A 179 -15.27 -8.60 -5.64
C GLY A 179 -15.30 -8.19 -4.18
N VAL A 180 -14.26 -7.52 -3.66
CA VAL A 180 -14.30 -6.98 -2.28
C VAL A 180 -15.36 -5.87 -2.21
N SER A 181 -16.21 -5.93 -1.17
CA SER A 181 -17.30 -4.96 -1.01
C SER A 181 -16.77 -3.53 -0.87
N LEU A 182 -17.53 -2.57 -1.39
CA LEU A 182 -17.18 -1.14 -1.29
C LEU A 182 -17.02 -0.70 0.17
N GLU A 183 -17.88 -1.20 1.05
CA GLU A 183 -17.81 -0.98 2.50
C GLU A 183 -16.45 -1.40 3.06
N THR A 184 -16.02 -2.63 2.77
CA THR A 184 -14.73 -3.16 3.23
C THR A 184 -13.57 -2.32 2.69
N ILE A 185 -13.59 -1.96 1.41
CA ILE A 185 -12.55 -1.12 0.79
C ILE A 185 -12.49 0.26 1.47
N CYS A 186 -13.65 0.88 1.72
CA CYS A 186 -13.74 2.16 2.40
C CYS A 186 -13.20 2.08 3.83
N ARG A 187 -13.63 1.08 4.60
CA ARG A 187 -13.14 0.82 5.96
C ARG A 187 -11.62 0.62 5.99
N THR A 188 -11.08 -0.31 5.18
CA THR A 188 -9.63 -0.59 5.10
C THR A 188 -8.81 0.63 4.68
N ALA A 189 -9.30 1.39 3.70
CA ALA A 189 -8.58 2.55 3.21
C ALA A 189 -8.74 3.80 4.13
N GLY A 190 -9.70 3.81 5.07
CA GLY A 190 -10.04 4.96 5.89
C GLY A 190 -10.82 6.04 5.11
N TRP A 191 -11.84 5.61 4.34
CA TRP A 191 -12.86 6.47 3.76
C TRP A 191 -14.21 6.20 4.45
N SER A 192 -15.02 7.25 4.58
CA SER A 192 -16.42 7.06 4.98
C SER A 192 -17.18 6.36 3.84
N GLU A 193 -17.94 5.33 4.21
CA GLU A 193 -18.68 4.44 3.32
C GLU A 193 -19.68 5.18 2.44
N HIS A 194 -20.30 6.23 2.97
CA HIS A 194 -21.28 7.06 2.24
C HIS A 194 -20.64 8.11 1.32
N THR A 195 -19.30 8.20 1.25
CA THR A 195 -18.66 9.22 0.42
C THR A 195 -18.37 8.71 -0.98
N ALA A 196 -18.65 9.55 -1.99
CA ALA A 196 -18.22 9.31 -3.37
C ALA A 196 -16.69 9.40 -3.57
N THR A 197 -15.89 9.46 -2.50
CA THR A 197 -14.43 9.66 -2.54
C THR A 197 -13.75 8.54 -3.33
N PHE A 198 -14.10 7.29 -3.03
CA PHE A 198 -13.50 6.15 -3.71
C PHE A 198 -13.82 6.17 -5.21
N ALA A 199 -15.11 6.26 -5.57
CA ALA A 199 -15.54 6.31 -6.96
C ALA A 199 -14.91 7.50 -7.72
N LYS A 200 -14.94 8.71 -7.15
CA LYS A 200 -14.46 9.92 -7.82
C LYS A 200 -12.95 9.97 -7.96
N PHE A 201 -12.17 9.51 -6.97
CA PHE A 201 -10.73 9.77 -6.93
C PHE A 201 -9.84 8.53 -7.08
N TYR A 202 -10.33 7.34 -6.74
CA TYR A 202 -9.48 6.16 -6.59
C TYR A 202 -9.86 4.97 -7.46
N ASN A 203 -11.15 4.69 -7.68
CA ASN A 203 -11.61 3.60 -8.53
C ASN A 203 -11.25 3.89 -9.99
N ARG A 204 -10.24 3.20 -10.51
CA ARG A 204 -9.69 3.41 -11.86
C ARG A 204 -9.60 2.10 -12.62
N ARG A 205 -9.91 2.17 -13.91
CA ARG A 205 -9.69 1.08 -14.87
C ARG A 205 -8.20 0.88 -15.09
N LEU A 206 -7.83 -0.34 -15.50
CA LEU A 206 -6.45 -0.64 -15.91
C LEU A 206 -6.10 0.15 -17.18
N THR A 207 -4.81 0.35 -17.41
CA THR A 207 -4.28 1.11 -18.56
C THR A 207 -4.66 0.51 -19.92
N ASP A 208 -5.10 -0.74 -20.01
CA ASP A 208 -5.38 -1.36 -21.32
C ASP A 208 -6.63 -0.73 -21.97
N ARG A 209 -6.38 0.30 -22.79
CA ARG A 209 -7.38 1.00 -23.59
C ARG A 209 -7.85 0.16 -24.80
N THR A 210 -7.19 -0.97 -25.06
CA THR A 210 -7.49 -1.85 -26.19
C THR A 210 -8.34 -3.04 -25.79
N ASP A 211 -8.60 -3.27 -24.50
CA ASP A 211 -9.43 -4.39 -24.01
C ASP A 211 -10.78 -4.49 -24.74
N PHE A 212 -11.44 -3.36 -24.96
CA PHE A 212 -12.71 -3.31 -25.70
C PHE A 212 -12.54 -3.82 -27.14
N ALA A 213 -11.53 -3.30 -27.85
CA ALA A 213 -11.26 -3.71 -29.22
C ALA A 213 -10.81 -5.18 -29.29
N LYS A 214 -9.90 -5.60 -28.39
CA LYS A 214 -9.43 -6.99 -28.29
C LYS A 214 -10.59 -7.95 -28.03
N ALA A 215 -11.47 -7.65 -27.08
CA ALA A 215 -12.62 -8.49 -26.77
C ALA A 215 -13.53 -8.70 -28.00
N LEU A 216 -13.85 -7.63 -28.73
CA LEU A 216 -14.64 -7.71 -29.96
C LEU A 216 -13.90 -8.48 -31.08
N LEU A 217 -12.60 -8.23 -31.26
CA LEU A 217 -11.80 -8.92 -32.26
C LEU A 217 -11.65 -10.42 -31.94
N THR A 218 -11.53 -10.80 -30.66
CA THR A 218 -11.48 -12.21 -30.25
C THR A 218 -12.79 -12.95 -30.48
N MET A 219 -13.94 -12.27 -30.56
CA MET A 219 -15.19 -12.91 -30.98
C MET A 219 -15.12 -13.42 -32.43
N SER A 220 -14.29 -12.80 -33.29
CA SER A 220 -14.08 -13.28 -34.66
C SER A 220 -13.24 -14.56 -34.75
N LEU A 221 -12.53 -14.92 -33.67
CA LEU A 221 -11.71 -16.13 -33.57
C LEU A 221 -12.49 -17.34 -33.04
N ASN A 222 -13.59 -17.10 -32.32
CA ASN A 222 -14.45 -18.14 -31.75
C ASN A 222 -15.66 -18.44 -32.65
N LYS A 223 -15.43 -18.65 -33.94
CA LYS A 223 -16.45 -19.24 -34.82
C LYS A 223 -16.31 -20.76 -34.76
N ASP A 224 -17.06 -21.37 -33.84
CA ASP A 224 -17.57 -22.74 -33.98
C ASP A 224 -19.10 -22.66 -34.03
#